data_AF-A0A438H4X2-F1
#
_entry.id   AF-A0A438H4X2-F1
#
_cell.length_a   1.000
_cell.length_b   1.000
_cell.length_c   1.000
_cell.angle_alpha   90.00
_cell.angle_beta   90.00
_cell.angle_gamma   90.00
#
_symmetry.space_group_name_H-M   'P 1'
#
loop_
_entity.id
_entity.type
_entity.pdbx_description
1 polymer ?
#
loop_
_entity_poly.entity_id
_entity_poly.type
_entity_poly.pdbx_seq_one_letter_code
_entity_poly.pdbx_strand_id
1 'polypeptide(L)'
;MIHYCAKSFPISLHGQTLSWFHHVLKNFVNNFRDLSEAFVGHYLCSTRPKQNINTLQNIKMQENEFFKDFMNRFEQAVLQVESYHMDTILQIFQQKICLGTPFFESLAKKPPTMMDDLFR
;
A
#
# COMPACT_ATOMS: atom_id res chain seq x y z
N MET A 1 -6.82 -29.13 -2.21
CA MET A 1 -5.94 -28.51 -1.18
C MET A 1 -5.81 -27.00 -1.32
N ILE A 2 -5.62 -26.44 -2.52
CA ILE A 2 -5.49 -24.98 -2.76
C ILE A 2 -6.74 -24.18 -2.33
N HIS A 3 -7.93 -24.76 -2.50
CA HIS A 3 -9.21 -24.14 -2.14
C HIS A 3 -9.50 -24.06 -0.63
N TYR A 4 -8.78 -24.85 0.19
CA TYR A 4 -9.00 -24.89 1.64
C TYR A 4 -8.14 -23.84 2.36
N CYS A 5 -6.88 -23.66 1.93
CA CYS A 5 -5.95 -22.70 2.54
C CYS A 5 -6.37 -21.24 2.31
N ALA A 6 -6.88 -20.88 1.14
CA ALA A 6 -7.41 -19.53 0.88
C ALA A 6 -8.67 -19.20 1.69
N LYS A 7 -9.41 -20.23 2.15
CA LYS A 7 -10.68 -20.08 2.88
C LYS A 7 -10.49 -19.95 4.38
N SER A 8 -9.42 -20.54 4.94
CA SER A 8 -9.12 -20.52 6.38
C SER A 8 -8.15 -19.41 6.80
N PHE A 9 -7.33 -18.88 5.87
CA PHE A 9 -6.37 -17.80 6.15
C PHE A 9 -6.99 -16.54 6.77
N PRO A 10 -8.14 -15.99 6.30
CA PRO A 10 -8.76 -14.82 6.93
C PRO A 10 -9.31 -15.09 8.34
N ILE A 11 -9.60 -16.35 8.69
CA ILE A 11 -10.22 -16.71 9.97
C ILE A 11 -9.25 -16.47 11.14
N SER A 12 -7.94 -16.60 10.89
CA SER A 12 -6.88 -16.29 11.85
C SER A 12 -6.45 -14.81 11.88
N LEU A 13 -6.99 -13.97 10.98
CA LEU A 13 -6.62 -12.56 10.90
C LEU A 13 -7.64 -11.70 11.63
N HIS A 14 -7.16 -10.77 12.45
CA HIS A 14 -7.98 -9.84 13.21
C HIS A 14 -7.46 -8.40 13.05
N GLY A 15 -8.34 -7.42 13.25
CA GLY A 15 -7.97 -6.00 13.19
C GLY A 15 -7.41 -5.56 11.84
N GLN A 16 -6.36 -4.73 11.86
CA GLN A 16 -5.74 -4.15 10.65
C GLN A 16 -5.28 -5.21 9.63
N THR A 17 -4.85 -6.38 10.08
CA THR A 17 -4.37 -7.45 9.20
C THR A 17 -5.50 -8.07 8.36
N LEU A 18 -6.74 -8.08 8.86
CA LEU A 18 -7.91 -8.54 8.11
C LEU A 18 -8.32 -7.52 7.04
N SER A 19 -8.28 -6.23 7.37
CA SER A 19 -8.54 -5.15 6.40
C SER A 19 -7.53 -5.16 5.25
N TRP A 20 -6.24 -5.32 5.57
CA TRP A 20 -5.17 -5.50 4.57
C TRP A 20 -5.39 -6.74 3.70
N PHE A 21 -5.79 -7.87 4.29
CA PHE A 21 -6.03 -9.12 3.55
C PHE A 21 -7.13 -8.99 2.50
N HIS A 22 -8.23 -8.31 2.84
CA HIS A 22 -9.29 -8.00 1.88
C HIS A 22 -8.82 -7.04 0.76
N HIS A 23 -7.89 -6.14 1.06
CA HIS A 23 -7.31 -5.22 0.08
C HIS A 23 -6.39 -5.95 -0.92
N VAL A 24 -5.51 -6.84 -0.43
CA VAL A 24 -4.57 -7.61 -1.25
C VAL A 24 -5.28 -8.60 -2.19
N LEU A 25 -6.33 -9.27 -1.70
CA LEU A 25 -7.13 -10.21 -2.51
C LEU A 25 -7.83 -9.55 -3.70
N LYS A 26 -8.17 -8.26 -3.60
CA LYS A 26 -8.94 -7.56 -4.62
C LYS A 26 -8.09 -7.15 -5.83
N ASN A 27 -6.78 -6.99 -5.64
CA ASN A 27 -5.92 -6.34 -6.63
C ASN A 27 -4.76 -7.21 -7.16
N PHE A 28 -4.23 -8.20 -6.43
CA PHE A 28 -2.90 -8.75 -6.78
C PHE A 28 -2.63 -10.24 -6.53
N VAL A 29 -3.65 -11.08 -6.27
CA VAL A 29 -3.41 -12.47 -5.89
C VAL A 29 -4.07 -13.44 -6.87
N ASN A 30 -3.24 -14.05 -7.72
CA ASN A 30 -3.71 -15.08 -8.67
C ASN A 30 -3.56 -16.49 -8.10
N ASN A 31 -2.77 -16.66 -7.03
CA ASN A 31 -2.52 -17.94 -6.37
C ASN A 31 -2.03 -17.75 -4.91
N PHE A 32 -1.96 -18.85 -4.14
CA PHE A 32 -1.54 -18.83 -2.73
C PHE A 32 -0.10 -18.34 -2.52
N ARG A 33 0.81 -18.55 -3.48
CA ARG A 33 2.20 -18.09 -3.37
C ARG A 33 2.23 -16.56 -3.31
N ASP A 34 1.54 -15.89 -4.24
CA ASP A 34 1.44 -14.42 -4.27
C ASP A 34 0.87 -13.89 -2.94
N LEU A 35 -0.15 -14.57 -2.39
CA LEU A 35 -0.75 -14.22 -1.10
C LEU A 35 0.25 -14.36 0.06
N SER A 36 0.98 -15.47 0.09
CA SER A 36 1.95 -15.76 1.15
C SER A 36 3.12 -14.78 1.13
N GLU A 37 3.59 -14.39 -0.06
CA GLU A 37 4.66 -13.41 -0.23
C GLU A 37 4.20 -12.02 0.22
N ALA A 38 2.99 -11.60 -0.15
CA ALA A 38 2.41 -10.35 0.31
C ALA A 38 2.24 -10.32 1.84
N PHE A 39 1.78 -11.43 2.44
CA PHE A 39 1.58 -11.54 3.89
C PHE A 39 2.89 -11.46 4.66
N VAL A 40 3.91 -12.20 4.24
CA VAL A 40 5.24 -12.15 4.85
C VAL A 40 5.81 -10.73 4.74
N GLY A 41 5.65 -10.06 3.59
CA GLY A 41 6.07 -8.67 3.41
C GLY A 41 5.38 -7.72 4.38
N HIS A 42 4.05 -7.79 4.49
CA HIS A 42 3.27 -6.95 5.42
C HIS A 42 3.63 -7.23 6.88
N TYR A 43 3.75 -8.49 7.28
CA TYR A 43 4.14 -8.87 8.64
C TYR A 43 5.51 -8.32 9.00
N LEU A 44 6.53 -8.55 8.15
CA LEU A 44 7.90 -8.08 8.39
C LEU A 44 8.00 -6.56 8.47
N CYS A 45 7.17 -5.81 7.75
CA CYS A 45 7.11 -4.35 7.87
C CYS A 45 6.36 -3.91 9.12
N SER A 46 5.29 -4.60 9.52
CA SER A 46 4.54 -4.29 10.74
C SER A 46 5.34 -4.50 12.03
N THR A 47 6.33 -5.40 12.01
CA THR A 47 7.20 -5.71 13.16
C THR A 47 8.39 -4.74 13.30
N ARG A 48 8.60 -3.83 12.35
CA ARG A 48 9.69 -2.84 12.43
C ARG A 48 9.35 -1.73 13.43
N PRO A 49 10.37 -1.11 14.06
CA PRO A 49 10.16 0.09 14.85
C PRO A 49 9.40 1.13 14.04
N LYS A 50 8.34 1.68 14.63
CA LYS A 50 7.54 2.70 13.98
C LYS A 50 8.39 3.94 13.74
N GLN A 51 8.22 4.54 12.57
CA GLN A 51 8.99 5.67 12.09
C GLN A 51 8.15 6.95 12.11
N ASN A 52 8.84 8.08 12.17
CA ASN A 52 8.21 9.39 12.02
C ASN A 52 7.69 9.56 10.58
N ILE A 53 6.56 10.25 10.41
CA ILE A 53 5.96 10.54 9.10
C ILE A 53 6.92 11.24 8.12
N ASN A 54 7.92 11.96 8.63
CA ASN A 54 8.97 12.60 7.83
C ASN A 54 9.75 11.60 6.96
N THR A 55 9.78 10.31 7.33
CA THR A 55 10.43 9.27 6.53
C THR A 55 9.77 9.07 5.17
N LEU A 56 8.47 9.36 5.04
CA LEU A 56 7.74 9.33 3.76
C LEU A 56 8.25 10.38 2.77
N GLN A 57 8.87 11.46 3.25
CA GLN A 57 9.40 12.51 2.37
C GLN A 57 10.54 11.99 1.47
N ASN A 58 11.19 10.89 1.85
CA ASN A 58 12.27 10.29 1.08
C ASN A 58 11.75 9.35 -0.02
N ILE A 59 10.47 8.96 0.03
CA ILE A 59 9.85 8.12 -0.99
C ILE A 59 9.41 9.01 -2.15
N LYS A 60 10.18 9.03 -3.24
CA LYS A 60 9.77 9.64 -4.52
C LYS A 60 9.71 8.60 -5.63
N MET A 61 8.82 8.83 -6.59
CA MET A 61 8.77 8.04 -7.81
C MET A 61 10.05 8.31 -8.62
N GLN A 62 10.74 7.26 -9.05
CA GLN A 62 11.97 7.40 -9.84
C GLN A 62 11.66 7.54 -11.34
N GLU A 63 12.61 8.08 -12.08
CA GLU A 63 12.55 8.11 -13.54
C GLU A 63 12.58 6.65 -14.07
N ASN A 64 11.56 6.27 -14.86
CA ASN A 64 11.33 4.91 -15.37
C ASN A 64 10.83 3.87 -14.34
N GLU A 65 10.45 4.27 -13.13
CA GLU A 65 9.78 3.37 -12.20
C GLU A 65 8.33 3.15 -12.60
N PHE A 66 7.87 1.89 -12.61
CA PHE A 66 6.45 1.60 -12.78
C PHE A 66 5.67 2.09 -11.56
N PHE A 67 4.49 2.67 -11.81
CA PHE A 67 3.62 3.17 -10.74
C PHE A 67 3.33 2.11 -9.67
N LYS A 68 3.13 0.84 -10.06
CA LYS A 68 2.93 -0.29 -9.14
C LYS A 68 4.10 -0.46 -8.16
N ASP A 69 5.33 -0.33 -8.62
CA ASP A 69 6.52 -0.50 -7.78
C ASP A 69 6.68 0.67 -6.81
N PHE A 70 6.37 1.89 -7.27
CA PHE A 70 6.29 3.07 -6.41
C PHE A 70 5.22 2.88 -5.32
N MET A 71 4.01 2.44 -5.69
CA MET A 71 2.91 2.21 -4.74
C MET A 71 3.30 1.19 -3.68
N ASN A 72 3.93 0.08 -4.09
CA ASN A 72 4.43 -0.92 -3.15
C ASN A 72 5.40 -0.29 -2.13
N ARG A 73 6.38 0.51 -2.59
CA ARG A 73 7.33 1.17 -1.66
C ARG A 73 6.64 2.19 -0.76
N PHE A 74 5.71 2.96 -1.30
CA PHE A 74 4.98 3.99 -0.56
C PHE A 74 4.10 3.37 0.53
N GLU A 75 3.32 2.33 0.21
CA GLU A 75 2.50 1.59 1.17
C GLU A 75 3.35 1.01 2.30
N GLN A 76 4.46 0.36 1.98
CA GLN A 76 5.36 -0.22 2.98
C GLN A 76 5.98 0.82 3.92
N ALA A 77 6.18 2.05 3.42
CA ALA A 77 6.64 3.16 4.23
C ALA A 77 5.51 3.69 5.14
N VAL A 78 4.28 3.81 4.64
CA VAL A 78 3.11 4.26 5.42
C VAL A 78 2.79 3.27 6.55
N LEU A 79 2.88 1.97 6.30
CA LEU A 79 2.68 0.92 7.31
C LEU A 79 3.68 1.01 8.48
N GLN A 80 4.85 1.60 8.25
CA GLN A 80 5.87 1.81 9.28
C GLN A 80 5.66 3.12 10.05
N VAL A 81 4.76 4.02 9.64
CA VAL A 81 4.53 5.27 10.38
C VAL A 81 3.69 5.00 11.64
N GLU A 82 4.08 5.63 12.76
CA GLU A 82 3.41 5.46 14.07
C GLU A 82 2.00 6.05 14.09
N SER A 83 1.84 7.27 13.57
CA SER A 83 0.56 7.95 13.45
C SER A 83 0.58 8.92 12.28
N TYR A 84 -0.55 9.06 11.59
CA TYR A 84 -0.70 10.00 10.48
C TYR A 84 -2.16 10.42 10.31
N HIS A 85 -2.36 11.65 9.84
CA HIS A 85 -3.64 12.07 9.29
C HIS A 85 -3.69 11.74 7.79
N MET A 86 -4.87 11.34 7.33
CA MET A 86 -5.07 10.97 5.92
C MET A 86 -4.68 12.10 4.97
N ASP A 87 -5.06 13.33 5.30
CA ASP A 87 -4.72 14.52 4.49
C ASP A 87 -3.20 14.68 4.33
N THR A 88 -2.43 14.36 5.37
CA THR A 88 -0.96 14.43 5.33
C THR A 88 -0.38 13.39 4.39
N ILE A 89 -0.89 12.15 4.41
CA ILE A 89 -0.45 11.10 3.49
C ILE A 89 -0.78 11.46 2.05
N LEU A 90 -1.98 11.97 1.79
CA LEU A 90 -2.42 12.36 0.45
C LEU A 90 -1.59 13.52 -0.09
N GLN A 91 -1.28 14.53 0.74
CA GLN A 91 -0.41 15.63 0.36
C GLN A 91 1.01 15.15 0.03
N ILE A 92 1.59 14.28 0.87
CA ILE A 92 2.92 13.72 0.61
C ILE A 92 2.87 12.91 -0.70
N PHE A 93 1.87 12.07 -0.89
CA PHE A 93 1.71 11.28 -2.10
C PHE A 93 1.70 12.14 -3.37
N GLN A 94 0.86 13.17 -3.40
CA GLN A 94 0.75 14.11 -4.52
C GLN A 94 2.08 14.82 -4.83
N GLN A 95 2.85 15.17 -3.81
CA GLN A 95 4.18 15.79 -3.98
C GLN A 95 5.25 14.83 -4.51
N LYS A 96 5.06 13.52 -4.35
CA LYS A 96 6.10 12.50 -4.61
C LYS A 96 5.91 11.73 -5.91
N ILE A 97 4.76 11.90 -6.55
CA ILE A 97 4.53 11.41 -7.92
C ILE A 97 5.26 12.32 -8.92
N CYS A 98 5.77 11.73 -9.99
CA CYS A 98 6.37 12.49 -11.08
C CYS A 98 5.33 13.33 -11.83
N LEU A 99 5.58 14.65 -11.91
CA LEU A 99 4.79 15.59 -12.69
C LEU A 99 4.81 15.15 -14.17
N GLY A 100 3.62 15.06 -14.78
CA GLY A 100 3.48 14.67 -16.20
C GLY A 100 3.19 13.20 -16.45
N THR A 101 2.98 12.38 -15.41
CA THR A 101 2.39 11.05 -15.61
C THR A 101 0.88 11.18 -15.88
N PRO A 102 0.28 10.33 -16.74
CA PRO A 102 -1.18 10.31 -16.95
C PRO A 102 -1.98 10.12 -15.65
N PHE A 103 -1.38 9.45 -14.67
CA PHE A 103 -1.94 9.28 -13.34
C PHE A 103 -1.94 10.59 -12.53
N PHE A 104 -0.86 11.38 -12.57
CA PHE A 104 -0.86 12.71 -11.95
C PHE A 104 -1.99 13.59 -12.52
N GLU A 105 -2.21 13.55 -13.84
CA GLU A 105 -3.32 14.29 -14.47
C GLU A 105 -4.70 13.79 -14.02
N SER A 106 -4.87 12.48 -13.77
CA SER A 106 -6.14 11.94 -13.28
C SER A 106 -6.41 12.37 -11.83
N LEU A 107 -5.38 12.38 -10.98
CA LEU A 107 -5.48 12.88 -9.60
C LEU A 107 -5.80 14.38 -9.54
N ALA A 108 -5.23 15.17 -10.46
CA ALA A 108 -5.52 16.59 -10.54
C ALA A 108 -7.01 16.85 -10.89
N LYS A 109 -7.62 15.98 -11.70
CA LYS A 109 -9.05 16.05 -12.06
C LYS A 109 -9.95 15.52 -10.95
N LYS A 110 -9.52 14.48 -10.24
CA LYS A 110 -10.26 13.88 -9.13
C LYS A 110 -9.32 13.59 -7.97
N PRO A 111 -9.23 14.51 -6.98
CA PRO A 111 -8.38 14.31 -5.83
C PRO A 111 -8.81 13.06 -5.06
N PRO A 112 -7.86 12.21 -4.68
CA PRO A 112 -8.13 11.08 -3.80
C PRO A 112 -8.51 11.59 -2.41
N THR A 113 -9.53 10.98 -1.82
CA THR A 113 -10.02 11.32 -0.47
C THR A 113 -9.63 10.28 0.57
N MET A 114 -9.32 9.07 0.11
CA MET A 114 -8.87 7.96 0.94
C MET A 114 -7.65 7.29 0.31
N MET A 115 -6.91 6.53 1.12
CA MET A 115 -5.78 5.75 0.61
C MET A 115 -6.24 4.76 -0.46
N ASP A 116 -7.44 4.15 -0.29
CA ASP A 116 -8.06 3.26 -1.28
C ASP A 116 -8.25 3.89 -2.66
N ASP A 117 -8.43 5.22 -2.75
CA ASP A 117 -8.55 5.93 -4.03
C ASP A 117 -7.19 6.02 -4.77
N LEU A 118 -6.07 5.91 -4.05
CA LEU A 118 -4.72 5.89 -4.64
C LEU A 118 -4.40 4.56 -5.34
N PHE A 119 -5.08 3.49 -4.93
CA PHE A 119 -4.79 2.12 -5.35
C PHE A 119 -5.76 1.58 -6.41
N ARG A 120 -6.61 2.44 -6.99
CA ARG A 120 -7.67 2.07 -7.93
C ARG A 120 -7.31 2.43 -9.38
#